data_AF-A0A1Q4A8G1-F1
#
_entry.id   AF-A0A1Q4A8G1-F1
#
_cell.length_a   1.000
_cell.length_b   1.000
_cell.length_c   1.000
_cell.angle_alpha   90.00
_cell.angle_beta   90.00
_cell.angle_gamma   90.00
#
_symmetry.space_group_name_H-M   'P 1'
#
loop_
_entity.id
_entity.type
_entity.pdbx_description
1 polymer ?
#
loop_
_entity_poly.entity_id
_entity_poly.type
_entity_poly.pdbx_seq_one_letter_code
_entity_poly.pdbx_strand_id
1 'polypeptide(L)' 'MMTRNNGDIQDGLASEIRRQFGSEAIKRFARSMPTFRAETDIPDHLRDLLDELEGVETSPAGDRRSR' A
#
# COMPACT_ATOMS: atom_id res chain seq x y z
N MET A 1 23.98 -31.91 -5.73
CA MET A 1 23.94 -30.47 -6.09
C MET A 1 22.49 -30.05 -6.02
N MET A 2 22.07 -29.31 -4.98
CA MET A 2 20.68 -28.88 -4.85
C MET A 2 20.45 -27.70 -5.78
N THR A 3 19.75 -27.93 -6.89
CA THR A 3 19.19 -26.88 -7.73
C THR A 3 18.06 -26.21 -6.93
N ARG A 4 18.40 -25.21 -6.12
CA ARG A 4 17.40 -24.38 -5.45
C ARG A 4 16.63 -23.61 -6.52
N ASN A 5 15.35 -23.93 -6.64
CA ASN A 5 14.40 -23.22 -7.47
C ASN A 5 14.19 -21.84 -6.84
N ASN A 6 14.98 -20.84 -7.26
CA ASN A 6 14.97 -19.51 -6.64
C ASN A 6 13.60 -18.82 -6.71
N GLY A 7 12.74 -19.19 -7.66
CA GLY A 7 11.36 -18.70 -7.77
C GLY A 7 10.47 -19.13 -6.60
N ASP A 8 10.44 -20.43 -6.26
CA ASP A 8 9.65 -20.94 -5.12
C ASP A 8 10.10 -20.34 -3.78
N ILE A 9 11.40 -20.08 -3.64
CA ILE A 9 11.96 -19.46 -2.43
C ILE A 9 11.54 -17.99 -2.34
N GLN A 10 11.51 -17.27 -3.46
CA GLN A 10 11.09 -15.87 -3.51
C GLN A 10 9.59 -15.71 -3.26
N ASP A 11 8.76 -16.56 -3.85
CA ASP A 11 7.29 -16.52 -3.67
C ASP A 11 6.88 -16.91 -2.24
N GLY A 12 7.55 -17.92 -1.67
CA GLY A 12 7.40 -18.30 -0.27
C GLY A 12 7.84 -17.19 0.69
N LEU A 13 8.96 -16.53 0.40
CA LEU A 13 9.47 -15.42 1.21
C LEU A 13 8.56 -14.20 1.14
N ALA A 14 8.06 -13.83 -0.04
CA ALA A 14 7.13 -12.71 -0.18
C ALA A 14 5.83 -12.96 0.61
N SER A 15 5.31 -14.19 0.55
CA SER A 15 4.14 -14.61 1.32
C SER A 15 4.40 -14.60 2.83
N GLU A 16 5.58 -15.04 3.25
CA GLU A 16 6.03 -15.02 4.64
C GLU A 16 6.14 -13.58 5.18
N ILE A 17 6.79 -12.69 4.42
CA ILE A 17 6.93 -11.28 4.76
C ILE A 17 5.53 -10.65 4.90
N ARG A 18 4.64 -10.86 3.91
CA ARG A 18 3.25 -10.37 4.00
C ARG A 18 2.54 -10.89 5.25
N ARG A 19 2.74 -12.16 5.62
CA ARG A 19 2.13 -12.76 6.82
C ARG A 19 2.66 -12.14 8.11
N GLN A 20 3.97 -11.94 8.22
CA GLN A 20 4.59 -11.34 9.40
C GLN A 20 4.20 -9.87 9.57
N PHE A 21 4.20 -9.11 8.48
CA PHE A 21 3.75 -7.71 8.49
C PHE A 21 2.23 -7.57 8.69
N GLY A 22 1.46 -8.58 8.31
CA GLY A 22 0.02 -8.66 8.57
C GLY A 22 -0.35 -8.99 10.02
N SER A 23 0.62 -9.35 10.88
CA SER A 23 0.36 -9.69 12.28
C SER A 23 -0.07 -8.47 13.10
N GLU A 24 -0.99 -8.66 14.05
CA GLU A 24 -1.46 -7.58 14.91
C GLU A 24 -0.34 -7.00 15.80
N ALA A 25 0.67 -7.81 16.13
CA ALA A 25 1.84 -7.36 16.86
C ALA A 25 2.66 -6.34 16.05
N ILE A 26 2.98 -6.64 14.78
CA ILE A 26 3.67 -5.69 13.90
C ILE A 26 2.79 -4.45 13.64
N LYS A 27 1.48 -4.61 13.42
CA LYS A 27 0.60 -3.45 13.18
C LYS A 27 0.54 -2.51 14.39
N ARG A 28 0.46 -3.06 15.61
CA ARG A 28 0.50 -2.27 16.85
C ARG A 28 1.85 -1.57 17.01
N PHE A 29 2.94 -2.28 16.74
CA PHE A 29 4.29 -1.73 16.77
C PHE A 29 4.44 -0.58 15.77
N ALA A 30 4.04 -0.76 14.51
CA ALA A 30 4.04 0.29 13.49
C ALA A 30 3.22 1.50 13.94
N ARG A 31 1.97 1.32 14.41
CA ARG A 31 1.15 2.44 14.90
C ARG A 31 1.75 3.20 16.09
N SER A 32 2.60 2.55 16.88
CA SER A 32 3.30 3.18 18.00
C SER A 32 4.53 3.98 17.57
N MET A 33 5.06 3.73 16.37
CA MET A 33 6.19 4.46 15.83
C MET A 33 5.75 5.83 15.30
N PRO A 34 6.46 6.93 15.63
CA PRO A 34 6.11 8.28 15.17
C PRO A 34 5.97 8.40 13.66
N THR A 35 6.82 7.70 12.90
CA THR A 35 6.83 7.71 11.42
C THR A 35 5.60 7.04 10.79
N PHE A 36 4.96 6.10 11.49
CA PHE A 36 3.82 5.32 11.00
C PHE A 36 2.55 5.58 11.83
N ARG A 37 2.62 6.55 12.74
CA ARG A 37 1.43 7.04 13.43
C ARG A 37 0.54 7.60 12.34
N ALA A 38 -0.68 7.07 12.23
CA ALA A 38 -1.68 7.70 11.40
C ALA A 38 -1.91 9.09 12.00
N GLU A 39 -1.37 10.12 11.37
CA GLU A 39 -1.73 11.49 11.71
C GLU A 39 -3.24 11.57 11.58
N THR A 40 -3.90 11.87 12.70
CA THR A 40 -5.37 11.96 12.77
C THR A 40 -5.90 13.12 11.94
N ASP A 41 -5.00 14.05 11.63
CA ASP A 41 -5.23 15.14 10.71
C ASP A 41 -4.41 14.88 9.45
N ILE A 42 -5.06 14.84 8.29
CA ILE A 42 -4.36 14.66 7.00
C ILE A 42 -3.69 16.01 6.69
N PRO A 43 -2.37 16.09 6.50
CA PRO A 43 -1.71 17.32 6.08
C PRO A 43 -2.39 17.94 4.86
N ASP A 44 -2.56 19.27 4.85
CA ASP A 44 -3.32 19.99 3.81
C ASP A 44 -2.87 19.62 2.38
N HIS A 45 -1.54 19.52 2.16
CA HIS A 45 -0.98 19.14 0.85
C HIS A 45 -1.42 17.76 0.35
N LEU A 46 -1.69 16.80 1.25
CA LEU A 46 -2.21 15.49 0.86
C LEU A 46 -3.71 15.55 0.56
N ARG A 47 -4.46 16.43 1.22
CA ARG A 47 -5.87 16.67 0.88
C ARG A 47 -5.98 17.30 -0.51
N ASP A 48 -5.15 18.31 -0.81
CA ASP A 48 -5.11 18.96 -2.12
C ASP A 48 -4.84 17.94 -3.25
N LEU A 49 -3.92 17.00 -3.03
CA LEU A 49 -3.60 15.94 -4.00
C LEU A 49 -4.75 14.93 -4.18
N LEU A 50 -5.48 14.61 -3.12
CA LEU A 50 -6.64 13.72 -3.20
C LEU A 50 -7.82 14.40 -3.89
N ASP A 51 -8.03 15.69 -3.65
CA ASP A 51 -9.05 16.50 -4.33
C ASP A 51 -8.74 16.64 -5.84
N GLU A 52 -7.46 16.80 -6.20
CA GLU A 52 -7.02 16.76 -7.61
C GLU A 52 -7.30 15.39 -8.25
N LEU A 53 -6.99 14.31 -7.54
CA LEU A 53 -7.24 12.95 -8.02
C LEU A 53 -8.74 12.69 -8.23
N GLU A 54 -9.58 13.07 -7.26
CA GLU A 54 -11.04 12.99 -7.39
C GLU A 54 -11.55 13.84 -8.55
N GLY A 55 -10.99 15.05 -8.74
CA GLY A 55 -11.29 15.90 -9.89
C GLY A 55 -10.97 15.25 -11.24
N VAL A 56 -9.89 14.47 -11.32
CA VAL A 56 -9.53 13.73 -12.54
C VAL A 56 -10.39 12.48 -12.73
N GLU A 57 -10.71 11.74 -11.67
CA GLU A 57 -11.58 10.55 -11.73
C GLU A 57 -13.04 10.88 -12.05
N THR A 58 -13.55 11.99 -11.52
CA THR A 58 -14.92 12.46 -11.73
C THR A 58 -15.07 13.27 -13.02
N SER A 59 -13.97 13.71 -13.65
CA SER A 59 -14.01 14.43 -14.92
C SER A 59 -14.52 13.50 -16.04
N PRO A 60 -15.52 13.93 -16.84
CA PRO A 60 -16.12 13.13 -17.91
C PRO A 60 -15.17 12.80 -19.08
N ALA A 61 -13.89 13.16 -18.98
CA ALA A 61 -12.87 12.76 -19.95
C ALA A 61 -12.51 11.25 -19.88
N GLY A 62 -12.89 10.55 -18.81
CA GLY A 62 -12.69 9.10 -18.65
C GLY A 62 -13.66 8.21 -19.44
N ASP A 63 -14.83 8.72 -19.84
CA ASP A 63 -15.90 7.97 -20.50
C ASP A 63 -15.79 7.97 -22.04
N ARG A 64 -14.58 7.74 -22.57
CA ARG A 64 -14.36 7.62 -24.03
C ARG A 64 -13.50 6.44 -24.44
N ARG A 65 -13.15 5.54 -23.51
CA ARG A 65 -12.32 4.35 -23.79
C ARG A 65 -12.97 3.02 -23.42
N SER A 66 -14.29 2.99 -23.30
CA SER A 66 -15.05 1.75 -23.23
C SER A 66 -16.13 1.75 -24.31
N ARG A 67 -15.74 1.44 -25.54
CA ARG A 67 -16.64 0.97 -26.59
C ARG A 67 -15.92 -0.06 -27.45
#